data_AF-A0A0F9EIB2-F1
#
_entry.id   AF-A0A0F9EIB2-F1
#
_cell.length_a   1.000
_cell.length_b   1.000
_cell.length_c   1.000
_cell.angle_alpha   90.00
_cell.angle_beta   90.00
_cell.angle_gamma   90.00
#
_symmetry.space_group_name_H-M   'P 1'
#
loop_
_entity.id
_entity.type
_entity.pdbx_description
1 polymer ?
#
loop_
_entity_poly.entity_id
_entity_poly.type
_entity_poly.pdbx_seq_one_letter_code
_entity_poly.pdbx_strand_id
1 'polypeptide(L)' 'IQAEETDADIFVHYSSIQADGYRSLKQGDPVQFELVEGPKGPKADNVVPD' A
#
# COMPACT_ATOMS: atom_id res chain seq x y z
N ILE A 1 2.23 -2.61 -4.73
CA ILE A 1 1.89 -3.64 -3.71
C ILE A 1 1.01 -4.66 -4.42
N GLN A 2 1.14 -5.95 -4.12
CA GLN A 2 0.28 -6.96 -4.73
C GLN A 2 -0.73 -7.43 -3.69
N ALA A 3 -2.02 -7.38 -4.03
CA ALA A 3 -3.06 -7.95 -3.19
C ALA A 3 -3.23 -9.43 -3.57
N GLU A 4 -3.44 -10.31 -2.59
CA GLU A 4 -3.67 -11.74 -2.86
C GLU A 4 -4.98 -11.97 -3.64
N GLU A 5 -5.94 -11.04 -3.51
CA GLU A 5 -7.26 -11.13 -4.15
C GLU A 5 -7.28 -10.58 -5.59
N THR A 6 -6.25 -9.85 -6.01
CA THR A 6 -6.19 -9.26 -7.35
C THR A 6 -4.76 -9.11 -7.86
N ASP A 7 -4.51 -9.58 -9.08
CA ASP A 7 -3.25 -9.37 -9.81
C ASP A 7 -3.08 -7.91 -10.31
N ALA A 8 -3.84 -6.97 -9.75
CA ALA A 8 -3.76 -5.56 -10.10
C ALA A 8 -2.54 -4.90 -9.47
N ASP A 9 -1.81 -4.12 -10.27
CA ASP A 9 -0.78 -3.21 -9.78
C ASP A 9 -1.42 -2.09 -8.93
N ILE A 10 -1.24 -2.18 -7.61
CA ILE A 10 -1.74 -1.17 -6.67
C ILE A 10 -0.67 -0.11 -6.44
N PHE A 11 -1.01 1.13 -6.77
CA PHE A 11 -0.16 2.29 -6.55
C PHE A 11 -0.17 2.69 -5.08
N VAL A 12 1.02 2.89 -4.50
CA VAL A 12 1.16 3.46 -3.15
C VAL A 12 1.91 4.78 -3.22
N HIS A 13 1.40 5.78 -2.51
CA HIS A 13 2.12 7.03 -2.31
C HIS A 13 2.78 7.01 -0.93
N TYR A 14 4.00 7.57 -0.82
CA TYR A 14 4.75 7.58 0.45
C TYR A 14 3.99 8.29 1.58
N SER A 15 3.07 9.20 1.25
CA SER A 15 2.21 9.89 2.22
C SER A 15 1.16 8.97 2.85
N SER A 16 0.79 7.89 2.16
CA SER A 16 -0.20 6.92 2.64
C SER A 16 0.39 5.95 3.66
N ILE A 17 1.72 5.91 3.81
CA ILE A 17 2.40 5.00 4.74
C ILE A 17 2.32 5.58 6.16
N GLN A 18 1.54 4.91 7.00
CA GLN A 18 1.37 5.17 8.42
C GLN A 18 2.38 4.31 9.19
N ALA A 19 3.55 4.91 9.51
CA ALA A 19 4.55 4.27 10.35
C ALA A 19 5.10 5.29 11.36
N ASP A 20 5.13 4.92 12.64
CA ASP A 20 5.80 5.67 13.71
C ASP A 20 7.32 5.54 13.53
N GLY A 21 7.90 6.37 12.68
CA GLY A 21 9.34 6.43 12.43
C GLY A 21 9.73 6.23 10.95
N TYR A 22 10.62 5.27 10.68
CA TYR A 22 11.14 5.03 9.33
C TYR A 22 10.05 4.42 8.42
N ARG A 23 9.49 5.24 7.54
CA ARG A 23 8.56 4.88 6.48
C ARG A 23 9.26 4.13 5.34
N SER A 24 9.79 2.94 5.62
CA SER A 24 10.44 2.11 4.60
C SER A 24 9.76 0.74 4.54
N LEU A 25 9.10 0.47 3.42
CA LEU A 25 8.62 -0.85 3.06
C LEU A 25 9.67 -1.49 2.15
N LYS A 26 10.10 -2.73 2.42
CA LYS A 26 10.89 -3.48 1.46
C LYS A 26 9.96 -4.30 0.59
N GLN A 27 10.47 -4.67 -0.59
CA GLN A 27 9.76 -5.59 -1.46
C GLN A 27 9.56 -6.93 -0.73
N GLY A 28 8.32 -7.39 -0.65
CA GLY A 28 7.96 -8.65 0.00
C GLY A 28 7.63 -8.55 1.50
N ASP A 29 7.74 -7.37 2.11
CA ASP A 29 7.21 -7.17 3.47
C ASP A 29 5.67 -7.26 3.45
N PRO A 30 5.06 -7.99 4.38
CA PRO A 30 3.61 -7.97 4.56
C PRO A 30 3.19 -6.59 5.06
N VAL A 31 2.13 -6.06 4.46
CA VAL A 31 1.58 -4.75 4.81
C VAL A 31 0.07 -4.84 4.79
N GLN A 32 -0.56 -4.13 5.71
CA GLN A 32 -1.99 -3.88 5.68
C GLN A 32 -2.24 -2.52 5.03
N PHE A 33 -3.26 -2.44 4.19
CA PHE A 33 -3.66 -1.21 3.53
C PHE A 33 -5.14 -1.25 3.17
N GLU A 34 -5.72 -0.07 2.96
CA GLU A 34 -7.04 0.06 2.37
C GLU A 34 -6.92 0.25 0.86
N LEU A 35 -7.56 -0.64 0.09
CA LEU A 35 -7.67 -0.49 -1.36
C LEU A 35 -8.76 0.54 -1.68
N VAL A 36 -8.37 1.62 -2.35
CA VAL A 36 -9.27 2.70 -2.74
C VAL A 36 -9.18 2.93 -4.24
N GLU A 37 -10.31 3.00 -4.95
CA GLU A 37 -10.34 3.34 -6.37
C GLU A 37 -10.08 4.84 -6.57
N GLY A 38 -8.95 5.18 -7.20
CA GLY A 38 -8.60 6.53 -7.57
C GLY A 38 -8.80 6.83 -9.05
N PRO A 39 -8.66 8.10 -9.47
CA PRO A 39 -8.80 8.50 -10.88
C PRO A 39 -7.73 7.90 -11.81
N LYS A 40 -6.68 7.26 -11.26
CA LYS A 40 -5.62 6.57 -12.00
C LYS A 40 -5.64 5.05 -11.81
N GLY A 41 -6.71 4.51 -11.22
CA GLY A 41 -6.81 3.09 -10.85
C GLY A 41 -6.70 2.85 -9.34
N PRO A 42 -6.62 1.59 -8.91
CA PRO A 42 -6.56 1.20 -7.51
C PRO A 42 -5.29 1.76 -6.84
N LYS A 43 -5.48 2.41 -5.70
CA LYS A 43 -4.41 2.90 -4.84
C LYS A 43 -4.52 2.30 -3.44
N ALA A 44 -3.40 2.20 -2.75
CA ALA A 44 -3.33 1.83 -1.35
C ALA A 44 -3.31 3.07 -0.46
N ASP A 45 -4.27 3.14 0.46
CA ASP A 45 -4.40 4.15 1.50
C ASP A 45 -4.15 3.52 2.88
N ASN A 46 -3.85 4.34 3.90
CA ASN A 46 -3.56 3.90 5.27
C ASN A 46 -2.63 2.66 5.34
N VAL A 47 -1.49 2.71 4.65
CA VAL A 47 -0.56 1.57 4.55
C VAL A 47 0.23 1.44 5.85
N VAL A 48 0.01 0.34 6.57
CA VAL A 48 0.66 0.01 7.83
C VAL A 48 1.54 -1.23 7.61
N PRO A 49 2.84 -1.18 7.96
CA PRO A 49 3.67 -2.39 8.01
C PRO A 49 3.19 -3.32 9.13
N ASP A 50 3.06 -4.62 8.84
CA ASP A 50 2.73 -5.66 9.84
C ASP A 50 3.96 -6.08 10.65
#